data_AF-A0A9E2RZ61-F1
#
_entry.id   AF-A0A9E2RZ61-F1
#
_cell.length_a   1.000
_cell.length_b   1.000
_cell.length_c   1.000
_cell.angle_alpha   90.00
_cell.angle_beta   90.00
_cell.angle_gamma   90.00
#
_symmetry.space_group_name_H-M   'P 1'
#
loop_
_entity.id
_entity.type
_entity.pdbx_description
1 polymer ?
#
loop_
_entity_poly.entity_id
_entity_poly.type
_entity_poly.pdbx_seq_one_letter_code
_entity_poly.pdbx_strand_id
1 'polypeptide(L)' 'MSNFPAPGVYTVDVAHSRIGFVARHLVVSKVRGNFTQFEGTVTIGDTPENSSVSASAQAASITTNNDMRDGHLQSAD' A
#
# COMPACT_ATOMS: atom_id res chain seq x y z
N MET A 1 0.95 31.10 -0.04
CA MET A 1 1.60 30.02 0.74
C MET A 1 1.88 28.89 -0.22
N SER A 2 3.10 28.33 -0.21
CA SER A 2 3.42 27.14 -1.02
C SER A 2 2.59 25.96 -0.54
N ASN A 3 1.92 25.25 -1.44
CA ASN A 3 1.07 24.09 -1.11
C ASN A 3 1.88 22.77 -1.08
N PHE A 4 3.21 22.87 -0.95
CA PHE A 4 4.11 21.72 -0.91
C PHE A 4 4.64 21.50 0.50
N PRO A 5 4.76 20.23 0.94
CA PRO A 5 5.43 19.91 2.19
C PRO A 5 6.88 20.41 2.16
N ALA A 6 7.43 20.72 3.33
CA ALA A 6 8.84 21.08 3.44
C ALA A 6 9.74 19.88 3.03
N PRO A 7 10.94 20.13 2.51
CA PRO A 7 11.93 19.08 2.33
C PRO A 7 12.20 18.34 3.65
N GLY A 8 12.32 17.01 3.57
CA GLY A 8 12.48 16.18 4.76
C GLY A 8 12.06 14.73 4.56
N VAL A 9 12.26 13.93 5.61
CA VAL A 9 11.87 12.52 5.66
C VAL A 9 10.60 12.38 6.49
N TYR A 10 9.59 11.75 5.91
CA TYR A 10 8.29 11.53 6.50
C TYR A 10 8.01 10.04 6.60
N THR A 11 7.66 9.56 7.79
CA THR A 11 7.18 8.20 8.00
C THR A 11 5.70 8.11 7.64
N VAL A 12 5.33 7.06 6.90
CA VAL A 12 3.93 6.78 6.58
C VAL A 12 3.17 6.40 7.85
N ASP A 13 2.10 7.13 8.12
CA ASP A 13 1.15 6.78 9.18
C ASP A 13 0.23 5.64 8.69
N VAL A 14 0.41 4.45 9.28
CA VAL A 14 -0.33 3.24 8.93
C VAL A 14 -1.84 3.41 9.16
N ALA A 15 -2.26 4.16 10.18
CA ALA A 15 -3.68 4.31 10.51
C ALA A 15 -4.48 5.11 9.46
N HIS A 16 -3.79 5.94 8.68
CA HIS A 16 -4.40 6.81 7.67
C HIS A 16 -3.93 6.50 6.24
N SER A 17 -3.25 5.37 6.06
CA SER A 17 -2.69 4.95 4.77
C SER A 17 -3.18 3.56 4.39
N ARG A 18 -3.05 3.21 3.10
CA ARG A 18 -3.46 1.89 2.60
C ARG A 18 -2.63 1.47 1.40
N ILE A 19 -2.10 0.24 1.43
CA ILE A 19 -1.64 -0.46 0.23
C ILE A 19 -2.78 -1.33 -0.28
N GLY A 20 -3.57 -0.78 -1.22
CA GLY A 20 -4.78 -1.41 -1.75
C GLY A 20 -4.61 -1.95 -3.17
N PHE A 21 -5.38 -2.98 -3.50
CA PHE A 21 -5.46 -3.52 -4.86
C PHE A 21 -6.90 -3.82 -5.28
N VAL A 22 -7.10 -3.92 -6.59
CA VAL A 22 -8.35 -4.36 -7.20
C VAL A 22 -8.04 -5.40 -8.29
N ALA A 23 -8.60 -6.60 -8.15
CA ALA A 23 -8.52 -7.67 -9.14
C ALA A 23 -9.90 -7.89 -9.79
N ARG A 24 -9.92 -8.33 -11.04
CA ARG A 24 -11.17 -8.73 -11.71
C ARG A 24 -11.44 -10.20 -11.45
N HIS A 25 -12.68 -10.54 -11.15
CA HIS A 25 -13.15 -11.91 -11.00
C HIS A 25 -14.18 -12.20 -12.10
N LEU A 26 -13.80 -13.13 -12.99
CA LEU A 26 -14.53 -13.52 -14.21
C LEU A 26 -14.90 -12.33 -15.11
N VAL A 27 -14.04 -11.31 -15.20
CA VAL A 27 -14.20 -10.08 -16.02
C VAL A 27 -15.36 -9.16 -15.58
N VAL A 28 -16.35 -9.66 -14.84
CA VAL A 28 -17.56 -8.93 -14.44
C VAL A 28 -17.38 -8.25 -13.08
N SER A 29 -16.91 -9.00 -12.07
CA SER A 29 -16.87 -8.53 -10.69
C SER A 29 -15.48 -8.02 -10.29
N LYS A 30 -15.42 -7.14 -9.29
CA LYS A 30 -14.17 -6.59 -8.76
C LYS A 30 -13.94 -7.07 -7.33
N VAL A 31 -12.84 -7.78 -7.09
CA VAL A 31 -12.35 -8.11 -5.76
C VAL A 31 -11.44 -6.97 -5.30
N ARG A 32 -11.70 -6.42 -4.11
CA ARG A 32 -10.85 -5.41 -3.48
C ARG A 32 -10.10 -6.04 -2.33
N GLY A 33 -8.83 -5.70 -2.21
CA GLY A 33 -8.04 -6.12 -1.06
C GLY A 33 -7.04 -5.07 -0.63
N ASN A 34 -6.27 -5.43 0.39
CA ASN A 34 -5.16 -4.65 0.91
C ASN A 34 -4.21 -5.52 1.71
N PHE A 35 -3.03 -4.99 2.00
CA PHE A 35 -2.13 -5.50 3.01
C PHE A 35 -2.31 -4.70 4.30
N THR A 36 -2.56 -5.39 5.40
CA THR A 36 -2.85 -4.79 6.71
C THR A 36 -1.60 -4.46 7.52
N GLN A 37 -0.45 -5.04 7.15
CA GLN A 37 0.84 -4.77 7.78
C GLN A 37 1.80 -4.23 6.72
N PHE A 38 2.13 -2.96 6.83
CA PHE A 38 3.03 -2.27 5.93
C PHE A 38 3.75 -1.14 6.64
N GLU A 39 4.84 -0.70 6.03
CA GLU A 39 5.61 0.47 6.41
C GLU A 39 5.96 1.28 5.16
N GLY A 40 6.30 2.55 5.35
CA GLY A 40 6.78 3.37 4.25
C GLY A 40 7.46 4.64 4.71
N THR A 41 8.27 5.17 3.82
CA THR A 41 9.03 6.41 4.01
C THR A 41 8.90 7.24 2.74
N VAL A 42 8.56 8.51 2.92
CA VAL A 42 8.52 9.52 1.86
C VAL A 42 9.67 10.49 2.13
N THR A 43 10.58 10.63 1.17
CA THR A 43 11.62 11.67 1.21
C THR A 43 11.22 12.77 0.24
N ILE A 44 11.01 13.99 0.75
CA ILE A 44 10.76 15.18 -0.05
C ILE A 44 12.08 15.93 -0.21
N GLY A 45 12.54 16.08 -1.44
CA GLY A 45 13.72 16.88 -1.77
C GLY A 45 13.38 18.34 -2.03
N ASP A 46 14.40 19.19 -2.20
CA ASP A 46 14.24 20.61 -2.53
C ASP A 46 13.54 20.84 -3.88
N THR A 47 13.63 19.84 -4.77
CA THR A 47 12.83 19.76 -5.99
C THR A 47 12.09 18.41 -6.05
N PRO A 48 10.95 18.32 -6.76
CA PRO A 48 10.19 17.07 -6.86
C PRO A 48 11.01 15.89 -7.40
N GLU A 49 11.95 16.14 -8.32
CA GLU A 49 12.81 15.12 -8.93
C GLU A 49 13.78 14.48 -7.93
N ASN A 50 14.11 15.19 -6.85
CA ASN A 50 14.95 14.70 -5.75
C ASN A 50 14.13 13.99 -4.66
N SER A 51 12.82 13.85 -4.84
CA SER A 51 11.93 13.17 -3.91
C SER A 51 11.82 11.68 -4.24
N SER A 52 11.59 10.85 -3.23
CA SER A 52 11.43 9.41 -3.39
C SER A 52 10.43 8.83 -2.38
N VAL A 53 9.90 7.66 -2.71
CA VAL A 53 9.00 6.89 -1.84
C VAL A 53 9.49 5.45 -1.80
N SER A 54 9.57 4.89 -0.59
CA SER A 54 9.78 3.46 -0.36
C SER A 54 8.65 2.95 0.51
N ALA A 55 8.13 1.76 0.19
CA ALA A 55 7.13 1.08 0.98
C ALA A 55 7.34 -0.43 0.92
N SER A 56 7.04 -1.10 2.02
CA SER A 56 7.11 -2.56 2.15
C SER A 56 5.83 -3.06 2.81
N ALA A 57 5.36 -4.23 2.39
CA ALA A 57 4.20 -4.89 2.96
C ALA A 57 4.52 -6.35 3.28
N GLN A 58 3.99 -6.84 4.38
CA GLN A 58 4.03 -8.27 4.68
C GLN A 58 3.02 -8.99 3.81
N ALA A 59 3.46 -9.86 2.91
CA ALA A 59 2.58 -10.57 1.97
C ALA A 59 1.47 -11.35 2.70
N ALA A 60 1.80 -12.00 3.82
CA ALA A 60 0.85 -12.73 4.66
C ALA A 60 -0.23 -11.84 5.33
N SER A 61 -0.09 -10.51 5.29
CA SER A 61 -1.10 -9.58 5.80
C SER A 61 -2.19 -9.23 4.78
N ILE A 62 -2.17 -9.89 3.62
CA ILE A 62 -3.18 -9.75 2.57
C ILE A 62 -4.57 -10.05 3.12
N THR A 63 -5.52 -9.19 2.82
CA THR A 63 -6.93 -9.48 3.01
C THR A 63 -7.78 -8.96 1.86
N THR A 64 -8.73 -9.81 1.46
CA THR A 64 -9.83 -9.52 0.55
C THR A 64 -11.17 -9.55 1.27
N ASN A 65 -11.15 -9.55 2.62
CA ASN A 65 -12.29 -9.79 3.52
C ASN A 65 -12.99 -11.14 3.26
N ASN A 66 -12.22 -12.17 2.90
CA ASN A 66 -12.72 -13.53 2.73
C ASN A 66 -11.63 -14.52 3.13
N ASP A 67 -11.79 -15.13 4.30
CA ASP A 67 -10.74 -15.96 4.93
C ASP A 67 -10.31 -17.14 4.05
N MET A 68 -11.24 -17.76 3.31
CA MET A 68 -10.91 -18.87 2.41
C MET A 68 -10.02 -18.42 1.25
N ARG A 69 -10.36 -17.31 0.60
CA ARG A 69 -9.56 -16.73 -0.48
C ARG A 69 -8.23 -16.19 0.03
N ASP A 70 -8.24 -15.57 1.21
CA ASP A 70 -7.02 -15.04 1.83
C ASP A 70 -6.07 -16.18 2.19
N GLY A 71 -6.59 -17.30 2.70
CA GLY A 71 -5.81 -18.53 2.92
C GLY A 71 -5.23 -19.12 1.64
N HIS A 72 -6.00 -19.14 0.55
CA HIS A 72 -5.49 -19.57 -0.76
C HIS A 72 -4.40 -18.64 -1.31
N LEU A 73 -4.52 -17.32 -1.14
CA LEU A 73 -3.51 -16.35 -1.63
C LEU A 73 -2.20 -16.37 -0.83
N GLN A 74 -2.19 -17.01 0.34
CA GLN A 74 -1.02 -17.18 1.20
C GLN A 74 -0.36 -18.55 1.02
N SER A 75 -0.95 -19.47 0.24
CA SER A 75 -0.34 -20.76 -0.05
C SER A 75 0.80 -20.64 -1.05
N ALA A 76 1.45 -21.77 -1.34
CA ALA A 76 2.51 -21.84 -2.34
C ALA A 76 1.98 -22.00 -3.78
N ASP A 77 0.65 -22.04 -3.97
CA ASP A 77 0.00 -22.21 -5.27
C ASP A 77 -0.08 -20.90 -6.06
#